data_AF-A0A7V4J355-F1
#
_entry.id   AF-A0A7V4J355-F1
#
_cell.length_a   1.000
_cell.length_b   1.000
_cell.length_c   1.000
_cell.angle_alpha   90.00
_cell.angle_beta   90.00
_cell.angle_gamma   90.00
#
_symmetry.space_group_name_H-M   'P 1'
#
loop_
_entity.id
_entity.type
_entity.pdbx_description
1 polymer ?
#
loop_
_entity_poly.entity_id
_entity_poly.type
_entity_poly.pdbx_seq_one_letter_code
_entity_poly.pdbx_strand_id
1 'polypeptide(L)'
;MPTVHRVILFGSYADGRRDLFTDLDLLVVMESDLDFVARIAALYQQLSVGVDLDLLAYTPEELERARSHGLVRRALEMGRVLYAKNAAG
;
A
#
# COMPACT_ATOMS: atom_id res chain seq x y z
N MET A 1 9.22 5.65 14.97
CA MET A 1 8.20 5.05 14.07
C MET A 1 8.68 5.26 12.65
N PRO A 2 8.67 4.23 11.79
CA PRO A 2 9.09 4.35 10.40
C PRO A 2 8.32 5.45 9.67
N THR A 3 8.99 6.15 8.76
CA THR A 3 8.36 7.24 7.99
C THR A 3 7.55 6.66 6.85
N VAL A 4 6.24 6.89 6.85
CA VAL A 4 5.37 6.58 5.71
C VAL A 4 5.46 7.72 4.69
N HIS A 5 5.80 7.38 3.46
CA HIS A 5 5.90 8.32 2.34
C HIS A 5 4.62 8.39 1.53
N ARG A 6 4.00 7.24 1.26
CA ARG A 6 2.82 7.18 0.41
C ARG A 6 1.94 6.01 0.78
N VAL A 7 0.63 6.19 0.66
CA VAL A 7 -0.37 5.12 0.76
C VAL A 7 -1.29 5.24 -0.44
N ILE A 8 -1.43 4.15 -1.17
CA ILE A 8 -2.23 4.06 -2.39
C ILE A 8 -3.23 2.94 -2.20
N LEU A 9 -4.50 3.26 -2.35
CA LEU A 9 -5.57 2.28 -2.46
C LEU A 9 -5.69 1.87 -3.93
N PHE A 10 -5.49 0.60 -4.21
CA PHE A 10 -5.63 0.06 -5.56
C PHE A 10 -6.64 -1.10 -5.54
N GLY A 11 -6.75 -1.86 -6.64
CA GLY A 11 -7.67 -3.00 -6.70
C GLY A 11 -9.10 -2.66 -7.14
N SER A 12 -10.01 -3.60 -6.93
CA SER A 12 -11.42 -3.58 -7.35
C SER A 12 -12.19 -2.35 -6.85
N TYR A 13 -11.74 -1.71 -5.78
CA TYR A 13 -12.33 -0.50 -5.23
C TYR A 13 -12.06 0.77 -6.06
N ALA A 14 -11.08 0.77 -6.95
CA ALA A 14 -10.71 1.96 -7.74
C ALA A 14 -11.75 2.37 -8.80
N ASP A 15 -12.70 1.49 -9.15
CA ASP A 15 -13.63 1.67 -10.29
C ASP A 15 -15.11 1.80 -9.90
N GLY A 16 -15.41 2.15 -8.64
CA GLY A 16 -16.76 2.56 -8.22
C GLY A 16 -17.78 1.45 -7.98
N ARG A 17 -17.37 0.18 -7.98
CA ARG A 17 -18.23 -0.92 -7.50
C ARG A 17 -18.24 -0.96 -5.98
N ARG A 18 -19.24 -0.31 -5.40
CA ARG A 18 -19.64 -0.48 -3.99
C ARG A 18 -20.32 -1.84 -3.82
N ASP A 19 -19.59 -2.93 -3.95
CA ASP A 19 -20.02 -4.17 -3.32
C ASP A 19 -19.50 -4.14 -1.87
N LEU A 20 -20.45 -4.26 -0.95
CA LEU A 20 -20.38 -3.80 0.44
C LEU A 20 -19.55 -4.68 1.38
N PHE A 21 -18.74 -5.60 0.85
CA PHE A 21 -17.89 -6.47 1.63
C PHE A 21 -16.64 -6.83 0.80
N THR A 22 -15.53 -7.02 1.52
CA THR A 22 -14.32 -7.78 1.13
C THR A 22 -13.27 -7.13 0.21
N ASP A 23 -12.04 -7.13 0.71
CA ASP A 23 -10.74 -6.97 0.02
C ASP A 23 -10.30 -5.53 -0.29
N LEU A 24 -9.79 -4.83 0.73
CA LEU A 24 -9.06 -3.58 0.55
C LEU A 24 -7.61 -3.86 0.12
N ASP A 25 -7.22 -3.49 -1.10
CA ASP A 25 -5.82 -3.56 -1.55
C ASP A 25 -5.06 -2.26 -1.27
N LEU A 26 -4.10 -2.28 -0.34
CA LEU A 26 -3.28 -1.12 0.02
C LEU A 26 -1.81 -1.31 -0.34
N LEU A 27 -1.26 -0.33 -1.06
CA LEU A 27 0.18 -0.21 -1.30
C LEU A 27 0.71 0.91 -0.41
N VAL A 28 1.57 0.53 0.53
CA VAL A 28 2.23 1.43 1.47
C VAL A 28 3.69 1.55 1.08
N VAL A 29 4.16 2.78 0.93
CA VAL A 29 5.56 3.11 0.71
C VAL A 29 6.11 3.72 2.00
N MET A 30 7.05 3.04 2.65
CA MET A 30 7.61 3.46 3.93
C MET A 30 9.04 3.01 4.12
N GLU A 31 9.81 3.79 4.86
CA GLU A 31 11.14 3.38 5.34
C GLU A 31 11.00 2.24 6.34
N SER A 32 11.82 1.20 6.22
CA SER A 32 11.79 0.07 7.16
C SER A 32 13.05 -0.77 7.06
N ASP A 33 13.60 -1.13 8.22
CA ASP A 33 14.71 -2.10 8.33
C ASP A 33 14.22 -3.56 8.33
N LEU A 34 12.90 -3.79 8.50
CA LEU A 34 12.28 -5.10 8.38
C LEU A 34 12.22 -5.56 6.91
N ASP A 35 12.34 -6.87 6.70
CA ASP A 35 12.09 -7.50 5.42
C ASP A 35 10.59 -7.41 5.04
N PHE A 36 10.30 -7.65 3.77
CA PHE A 36 8.98 -7.46 3.18
C PHE A 36 7.86 -8.16 3.96
N VAL A 37 8.06 -9.44 4.32
CA VAL A 37 7.04 -10.23 5.00
C VAL A 37 6.86 -9.78 6.45
N ALA A 38 7.93 -9.56 7.21
CA ALA A 38 7.80 -9.13 8.60
C ALA A 38 7.20 -7.72 8.70
N ARG A 39 7.51 -6.83 7.75
CA ARG A 39 6.92 -5.50 7.68
C ARG A 39 5.41 -5.56 7.47
N ILE A 40 4.94 -6.40 6.55
CA ILE A 40 3.51 -6.61 6.32
C ILE A 40 2.86 -7.18 7.58
N ALA A 41 3.45 -8.22 8.19
CA ALA A 41 2.93 -8.81 9.42
C ALA A 41 2.83 -7.79 10.58
N ALA A 42 3.85 -6.94 10.74
CA ALA A 42 3.85 -5.86 11.73
C ALA A 42 2.71 -4.85 11.47
N LEU A 43 2.47 -4.50 10.21
CA LEU A 43 1.36 -3.60 9.84
C LEU A 43 -0.01 -4.24 10.12
N TYR A 44 -0.20 -5.52 9.82
CA TYR A 44 -1.44 -6.23 10.20
C TYR A 44 -1.68 -6.25 11.70
N GLN A 45 -0.65 -6.43 12.52
CA GLN A 45 -0.79 -6.40 13.97
C GLN A 45 -1.19 -5.01 14.49
N GLN A 46 -0.80 -3.95 13.79
CA GLN A 46 -1.17 -2.57 14.15
C GLN A 46 -2.54 -2.16 13.59
N LEU A 47 -2.93 -2.70 12.44
CA LEU A 47 -4.17 -2.41 11.75
C LEU A 47 -5.25 -3.41 12.20
N SER A 48 -6.00 -3.07 13.25
CA SER A 48 -7.23 -3.80 13.60
C SER A 48 -8.35 -3.41 12.63
N VAL A 49 -8.40 -4.03 11.46
CA VAL A 49 -9.46 -3.84 10.45
C VAL A 49 -10.37 -5.06 10.45
N GLY A 50 -11.69 -4.83 10.51
CA GLY A 50 -12.71 -5.89 10.49
C GLY A 50 -13.04 -6.39 9.08
N VAL A 51 -12.14 -6.17 8.12
CA VAL A 51 -12.30 -6.56 6.71
C VAL A 51 -11.00 -7.21 6.24
N ASP A 52 -11.11 -8.09 5.25
CA ASP A 52 -9.97 -8.62 4.55
C ASP A 52 -9.24 -7.47 3.85
N LEU A 53 -7.98 -7.30 4.24
CA LEU A 53 -7.06 -6.29 3.76
C LEU A 53 -5.93 -7.06 3.08
N ASP A 54 -5.54 -6.66 1.87
CA ASP A 54 -4.32 -7.12 1.20
C ASP A 54 -3.32 -5.98 1.19
N LEU A 55 -2.25 -6.11 1.98
CA LEU A 55 -1.28 -5.04 2.19
C LEU A 55 0.07 -5.36 1.55
N LEU A 56 0.51 -4.46 0.68
CA LEU A 56 1.85 -4.46 0.10
C LEU A 56 2.63 -3.28 0.67
N ALA A 57 3.59 -3.57 1.53
CA ALA A 57 4.49 -2.56 2.08
C ALA A 57 5.84 -2.63 1.37
N TYR A 58 6.23 -1.58 0.66
CA TYR A 58 7.53 -1.46 -0.01
C TYR A 58 8.36 -0.34 0.61
N THR A 59 9.68 -0.51 0.65
CA THR A 59 10.57 0.64 0.76
C THR A 59 10.60 1.41 -0.57
N PRO A 60 11.01 2.69 -0.58
CA PRO A 60 11.16 3.43 -1.83
C PRO A 60 12.06 2.71 -2.85
N GLU A 61 13.14 2.08 -2.40
CA GLU A 61 14.08 1.34 -3.27
C GLU A 61 13.49 0.03 -3.79
N GLU A 62 12.69 -0.66 -2.99
CA GLU A 62 11.96 -1.84 -3.45
C GLU A 62 10.85 -1.48 -4.42
N LEU A 63 10.16 -0.36 -4.20
CA LEU A 63 9.10 0.12 -5.09
C LEU A 63 9.66 0.43 -6.47
N GLU A 64 10.80 1.11 -6.57
CA GLU A 64 11.41 1.41 -7.86
C GLU A 64 11.82 0.13 -8.62
N ARG A 65 12.32 -0.88 -7.91
CA ARG A 65 12.62 -2.19 -8.51
C ARG A 65 11.36 -2.94 -8.93
N ALA A 66 10.30 -2.86 -8.14
CA ALA A 66 9.02 -3.52 -8.40
C ALA A 66 8.11 -2.72 -9.35
N ARG A 67 8.50 -1.49 -9.74
CA ARG A 67 7.67 -0.58 -10.55
C ARG A 67 7.28 -1.16 -11.90
N SER A 68 8.07 -2.09 -12.43
CA SER A 68 7.81 -2.82 -13.68
C SER A 68 6.85 -4.00 -13.50
N HIS A 69 6.60 -4.48 -12.28
CA HIS A 69 5.62 -5.53 -12.03
C HIS A 69 4.21 -5.01 -12.33
N GLY A 70 3.42 -5.83 -13.04
CA GLY A 70 2.09 -5.44 -13.49
C GLY A 70 1.16 -4.95 -12.39
N LEU A 71 1.22 -5.55 -11.20
CA LEU A 71 0.41 -5.14 -10.05
C LEU A 71 0.84 -3.79 -9.48
N VAL A 72 2.13 -3.59 -9.21
CA VAL A 72 2.66 -2.32 -8.70
C VAL A 72 2.45 -1.19 -9.71
N ARG A 73 2.70 -1.46 -11.00
CA ARG A 73 2.42 -0.52 -12.07
C ARG A 73 0.96 -0.10 -12.09
N ARG A 74 0.04 -1.07 -12.04
CA ARG A 74 -1.41 -0.81 -12.02
C ARG A 74 -1.80 -0.03 -10.76
N ALA A 75 -1.24 -0.35 -9.61
CA ALA A 75 -1.47 0.40 -8.38
C ALA A 75 -1.00 1.86 -8.50
N LEU A 76 0.14 2.10 -9.14
CA LEU A 76 0.66 3.46 -9.35
C LEU A 76 -0.12 4.27 -10.40
N GLU A 77 -0.62 3.61 -11.45
CA GLU A 77 -1.35 4.25 -12.55
C GLU A 77 -2.84 4.46 -12.26
N MET A 78 -3.51 3.45 -11.68
CA MET A 78 -4.95 3.45 -11.43
C MET A 78 -5.32 3.63 -9.95
N GLY A 79 -4.37 3.46 -9.03
CA GLY A 79 -4.66 3.53 -7.61
C GLY A 79 -4.93 4.96 -7.15
N ARG A 80 -5.82 5.08 -6.17
CA ARG A 80 -6.13 6.33 -5.48
C ARG A 80 -5.13 6.56 -4.37
N VAL A 81 -4.38 7.66 -4.46
CA VAL A 81 -3.49 8.08 -3.36
C VAL A 81 -4.35 8.53 -2.18
N LEU A 82 -4.28 7.79 -1.07
CA LEU A 82 -4.94 8.14 0.20
C LEU A 82 -4.07 9.07 1.04
N TYR A 83 -2.76 8.86 0.98
CA TYR A 83 -1.78 9.68 1.68
C TYR A 83 -0.54 9.85 0.83
N ALA A 84 -0.03 11.07 0.79
CA ALA A 84 1.29 11.37 0.29
C ALA A 84 1.92 12.34 1.28
N LYS A 85 3.06 11.96 1.83
CA LYS A 85 3.92 12.91 2.52
C LYS A 85 4.57 13.75 1.43
N ASN A 86 3.96 14.89 1.12
CA ASN A 86 4.64 15.92 0.35
C ASN A 86 5.94 16.21 1.11
N ALA A 87 7.07 16.07 0.44
CA ALA A 87 8.27 16.76 0.89
C ALA A 87 7.89 18.24 0.90
N ALA A 88 7.50 18.75 2.06
CA ALA A 88 7.32 20.17 2.26
C ALA A 88 8.67 20.81 1.94
N GLY A 89 8.72 21.49 0.79
CA GLY A 89 9.49 22.72 0.65
C GLY A 89 8.63 23.86 1.17
#